data_AF-A0A9E1BDB5-F1
#
_entry.id   AF-A0A9E1BDB5-F1
#
_cell.length_a   1.000
_cell.length_b   1.000
_cell.length_c   1.000
_cell.angle_alpha   90.00
_cell.angle_beta   90.00
_cell.angle_gamma   90.00
#
_symmetry.space_group_name_H-M   'P 1'
#
loop_
_entity.id
_entity.type
_entity.pdbx_description
1 polymer ?
#
loop_
_entity_poly.entity_id
_entity_poly.type
_entity_poly.pdbx_seq_one_letter_code
_entity_poly.pdbx_strand_id
1 'polypeptide(L)'
;MKFDIIILISVITVILILLALITFLGFMLNQQSKIKKKDYPNCPDIIFNRYKLWYSSFSLWTVIEYVLILIPLFTSVATIYFATDLLSGNNSSAVLLSIMSFISALLPLVNSKILPKVHANGFYKGAVTLEQGILKHKENLISTKELLEILDNAEKYTNPLAYRDDASRSNDNNLPSDN
;
A
#
# COMPACT_ATOMS: atom_id res chain seq x y z
N MET A 1 26.39 26.91 12.62
CA MET A 1 25.39 27.67 11.83
C MET A 1 24.82 26.91 10.63
N LYS A 2 25.59 26.43 9.65
CA LYS A 2 25.01 25.62 8.54
C LYS A 2 24.53 24.22 8.97
N PHE A 3 25.20 23.62 9.95
CA PHE A 3 24.86 22.29 10.49
C PHE A 3 23.49 22.27 11.21
N ASP A 4 23.16 23.33 11.93
CA ASP A 4 21.89 23.47 12.66
C ASP A 4 20.67 23.55 11.71
N ILE A 5 20.84 24.19 10.55
CA ILE A 5 19.77 24.34 9.54
C ILE A 5 19.46 23.00 8.90
N ILE A 6 20.47 22.16 8.62
CA ILE A 6 20.26 20.83 8.01
C ILE A 6 19.55 19.89 9.00
N ILE A 7 19.94 19.91 10.28
CA ILE A 7 19.28 19.15 11.33
C ILE A 7 17.81 19.60 11.47
N LEU A 8 17.59 20.91 11.52
CA LEU A 8 16.25 21.48 11.62
C LEU A 8 15.36 21.05 10.45
N ILE A 9 15.87 21.09 9.21
CA ILE A 9 15.14 20.65 8.02
C ILE A 9 14.84 19.15 8.09
N SER A 10 15.81 18.31 8.47
CA SER A 10 15.60 16.86 8.60
C SER A 10 14.53 16.53 9.64
N VAL A 11 14.58 17.14 10.82
CA VAL A 11 13.61 16.93 11.89
C VAL A 11 12.22 17.40 11.47
N ILE A 12 12.11 18.58 10.85
CA ILE A 12 10.83 19.09 10.32
C ILE A 12 10.26 18.13 9.28
N THR A 13 11.09 17.61 8.38
CA THR A 13 10.65 16.68 7.32
C THR A 13 10.11 15.39 7.93
N VAL A 14 10.78 14.82 8.94
CA VAL A 14 10.31 13.62 9.65
C VAL A 14 9.00 13.88 10.39
N ILE A 15 8.86 15.03 11.06
CA ILE A 15 7.63 15.43 11.76
C ILE A 15 6.47 15.55 10.77
N LEU A 16 6.68 16.21 9.61
CA LEU A 16 5.67 16.36 8.58
C LEU A 16 5.23 15.01 8.00
N ILE A 17 6.17 14.09 7.79
CA ILE A 17 5.90 12.72 7.34
C ILE A 17 5.06 11.96 8.38
N LEU A 18 5.44 12.02 9.65
CA LEU A 18 4.68 11.39 10.75
C LEU A 18 3.27 11.96 10.85
N LEU A 19 3.12 13.27 10.75
CA LEU A 19 1.81 13.95 10.70
C LEU A 19 0.97 13.49 9.51
N ALA A 20 1.56 13.37 8.32
CA ALA A 20 0.89 12.85 7.14
C ALA A 20 0.42 11.40 7.34
N LEU A 21 1.25 10.57 7.98
CA LEU A 21 0.92 9.16 8.25
C LEU A 21 -0.20 9.03 9.29
N ILE A 22 -0.15 9.82 10.36
CA ILE A 22 -1.18 9.85 11.42
C ILE A 22 -2.51 10.37 10.86
N THR A 23 -2.48 11.45 10.07
CA THR A 23 -3.68 12.01 9.45
C THR A 23 -4.29 11.04 8.43
N PHE A 24 -3.47 10.36 7.64
CA PHE A 24 -3.93 9.32 6.72
C PHE A 24 -4.53 8.11 7.47
N LEU A 25 -3.88 7.65 8.53
CA LEU A 25 -4.40 6.55 9.35
C LEU A 25 -5.72 6.94 10.04
N GLY A 26 -5.81 8.16 10.57
CA GLY A 26 -7.03 8.71 11.16
C GLY A 26 -8.15 8.84 10.13
N PHE A 27 -7.84 9.26 8.90
CA PHE A 27 -8.80 9.29 7.80
C PHE A 27 -9.32 7.89 7.47
N MET A 28 -8.43 6.89 7.36
CA MET A 28 -8.81 5.50 7.08
C MET A 28 -9.69 4.89 8.17
N LEU A 29 -9.34 5.09 9.44
CA LEU A 29 -10.15 4.65 10.59
C LEU A 29 -11.52 5.33 10.62
N ASN A 30 -11.56 6.64 10.30
CA ASN A 30 -12.81 7.37 10.21
C ASN A 30 -13.70 6.83 9.07
N GLN A 31 -13.14 6.53 7.90
CA GLN A 31 -13.90 5.92 6.80
C GLN A 31 -14.44 4.53 7.17
N GLN A 32 -13.65 3.69 7.86
CA GLN A 32 -14.13 2.40 8.35
C GLN A 32 -15.30 2.54 9.33
N SER A 33 -15.29 3.57 10.17
CA SER A 33 -16.38 3.82 11.13
C SER A 33 -17.70 4.20 10.45
N LYS A 34 -17.64 4.74 9.22
CA LYS A 34 -18.81 5.13 8.42
C LYS A 34 -19.45 3.97 7.70
N ILE A 35 -18.71 2.89 7.41
CA ILE A 35 -19.25 1.67 6.80
C ILE A 35 -20.04 0.90 7.86
N LYS A 36 -21.34 1.15 7.96
CA LYS A 36 -22.23 0.48 8.92
C LYS A 36 -23.20 -0.43 8.20
N LYS A 37 -23.40 -1.63 8.74
CA LYS A 37 -24.34 -2.63 8.20
C LYS A 37 -25.76 -2.07 8.04
N LYS A 38 -26.15 -1.15 8.92
CA LYS A 38 -27.44 -0.45 8.87
C LYS A 38 -27.70 0.30 7.56
N ASP A 39 -26.65 0.68 6.83
CA ASP A 39 -26.76 1.39 5.57
C ASP A 39 -27.03 0.42 4.39
N TYR A 40 -26.96 -0.90 4.65
CA TYR A 40 -27.13 -1.99 3.70
C TYR A 40 -28.01 -3.12 4.29
N PRO A 41 -29.28 -2.85 4.62
CA PRO A 41 -30.12 -3.75 5.42
C PRO A 41 -30.41 -5.10 4.76
N ASN A 42 -30.42 -5.17 3.43
CA ASN A 42 -30.74 -6.37 2.67
C ASN A 42 -29.50 -7.14 2.19
N CYS A 43 -28.29 -6.69 2.55
CA CYS A 43 -27.05 -7.32 2.12
C CYS A 43 -26.71 -8.53 3.01
N PRO A 44 -26.37 -9.70 2.45
CA PRO A 44 -25.90 -10.83 3.23
C PRO A 44 -24.62 -10.51 4.02
N ASP A 45 -24.56 -10.97 5.28
CA ASP A 45 -23.46 -10.71 6.20
C ASP A 45 -22.09 -11.11 5.66
N ILE A 46 -22.04 -12.23 4.94
CA ILE A 46 -20.81 -12.76 4.33
C ILE A 46 -20.24 -11.73 3.33
N ILE A 47 -21.11 -11.14 2.51
CA ILE A 47 -20.74 -10.20 1.46
C ILE A 47 -20.30 -8.87 2.08
N PHE A 48 -21.09 -8.37 3.04
CA PHE A 48 -20.75 -7.15 3.76
C PHE A 48 -19.44 -7.25 4.54
N ASN A 49 -19.19 -8.39 5.20
CA ASN A 49 -17.93 -8.63 5.90
C ASN A 49 -16.74 -8.72 4.93
N ARG A 50 -16.93 -9.32 3.74
CA ARG A 50 -15.88 -9.37 2.71
C ARG A 50 -15.55 -7.97 2.17
N TYR A 51 -16.56 -7.16 1.89
CA TYR A 51 -16.39 -5.76 1.50
C TYR A 51 -15.56 -4.99 2.55
N LYS A 52 -15.91 -5.11 3.83
CA LYS A 52 -15.18 -4.46 4.92
C LYS A 52 -13.73 -4.94 5.02
N LEU A 53 -13.50 -6.26 4.86
CA LEU A 53 -12.17 -6.85 4.85
C LEU A 53 -11.30 -6.31 3.71
N TRP A 54 -11.85 -6.25 2.49
CA TRP A 54 -11.12 -5.77 1.32
C TRP A 54 -10.81 -4.28 1.41
N TYR A 55 -11.76 -3.46 1.89
CA TYR A 55 -11.51 -2.04 2.12
C TYR A 55 -10.41 -1.82 3.19
N SER A 56 -10.43 -2.61 4.27
CA SER A 56 -9.37 -2.59 5.28
C SER A 56 -8.02 -3.04 4.72
N SER A 57 -8.02 -4.07 3.87
CA SER A 57 -6.81 -4.60 3.26
C SER A 57 -6.20 -3.59 2.29
N PHE A 58 -7.01 -2.96 1.45
CA PHE A 58 -6.58 -1.82 0.63
C PHE A 58 -5.88 -0.76 1.48
N SER A 59 -6.53 -0.35 2.58
CA SER A 59 -5.99 0.68 3.47
C SER A 59 -4.63 0.31 4.05
N LEU A 60 -4.48 -0.93 4.51
CA LEU A 60 -3.21 -1.45 5.02
C LEU A 60 -2.12 -1.46 3.95
N TRP A 61 -2.42 -1.97 2.76
CA TRP A 61 -1.47 -2.04 1.65
C TRP A 61 -1.02 -0.68 1.16
N THR A 62 -1.91 0.31 1.15
CA THR A 62 -1.56 1.70 0.86
C THR A 62 -0.62 2.27 1.91
N VAL A 63 -0.85 2.02 3.21
CA VAL A 63 0.11 2.42 4.27
C VAL A 63 1.47 1.78 4.05
N ILE A 64 1.52 0.48 3.73
CA ILE A 64 2.77 -0.23 3.43
C ILE A 64 3.49 0.40 2.23
N GLU A 65 2.77 0.74 1.16
CA GLU A 65 3.32 1.44 0.00
C GLU A 65 3.94 2.79 0.39
N TYR A 66 3.22 3.61 1.16
CA TYR A 66 3.72 4.90 1.63
C TYR A 66 4.97 4.74 2.52
N VAL A 67 4.95 3.80 3.47
CA VAL A 67 6.12 3.53 4.33
C VAL A 67 7.33 3.12 3.50
N LEU A 68 7.15 2.25 2.50
CA LEU A 68 8.23 1.83 1.61
C LEU A 68 8.77 2.95 0.71
N ILE A 69 7.97 3.96 0.36
CA ILE A 69 8.43 5.17 -0.34
C ILE A 69 9.19 6.11 0.61
N LEU A 70 8.83 6.13 1.89
CA LEU A 70 9.41 7.03 2.89
C LEU A 70 10.75 6.54 3.46
N ILE A 71 10.94 5.23 3.61
CA ILE A 71 12.21 4.65 4.09
C ILE A 71 13.43 5.13 3.28
N PRO A 72 13.46 5.09 1.94
CA PRO A 72 14.64 5.50 1.17
C PRO A 72 14.90 7.01 1.24
N LEU A 73 13.84 7.81 1.40
CA LEU A 73 13.98 9.24 1.67
C LEU A 73 14.66 9.46 3.04
N PHE A 74 14.20 8.76 4.07
CA PHE A 74 14.77 8.82 5.41
C PHE A 74 16.22 8.33 5.44
N THR A 75 16.51 7.18 4.82
CA THR A 75 17.88 6.66 4.78
C THR A 75 18.81 7.57 4.00
N SER A 76 18.35 8.22 2.93
CA SER A 76 19.15 9.21 2.18
C SER A 76 19.51 10.41 3.04
N VAL A 77 18.54 11.00 3.75
CA VAL A 77 18.78 12.15 4.65
C VAL A 77 19.69 11.75 5.81
N ALA A 78 19.46 10.58 6.42
CA ALA A 78 20.30 10.06 7.49
C ALA A 78 21.74 9.78 7.02
N THR A 79 21.92 9.24 5.81
CA THR A 79 23.24 8.97 5.23
C THR A 79 24.01 10.27 5.00
N ILE A 80 23.35 11.32 4.48
CA ILE A 80 23.98 12.65 4.32
C ILE A 80 24.40 13.19 5.68
N TYR A 81 23.52 13.10 6.69
CA TYR A 81 23.81 13.57 8.04
C TYR A 81 25.02 12.85 8.66
N PHE A 82 25.01 11.52 8.69
CA PHE A 82 26.13 10.77 9.27
C PHE A 82 27.42 10.92 8.47
N ALA A 83 27.35 11.12 7.15
CA ALA A 83 28.52 11.38 6.32
C ALA A 83 29.14 12.75 6.65
N THR A 84 28.31 13.77 6.84
CA THR A 84 28.80 15.09 7.28
C THR A 84 29.39 15.06 8.69
N ASP A 85 28.81 14.27 9.61
CA ASP A 85 29.31 14.13 10.98
C ASP A 85 30.64 13.34 11.05
N LEU A 86 30.80 12.34 10.17
CA LEU A 86 32.05 11.61 10.00
C LEU A 86 33.18 12.51 9.47
N LEU A 87 32.87 13.38 8.48
CA LEU A 87 33.82 14.35 7.93
C LEU A 87 34.25 15.40 8.96
N SER A 88 33.43 15.65 9.99
CA SER A 88 33.80 16.49 11.14
C SER A 88 34.57 15.77 12.25
N GLY A 89 34.94 14.48 12.05
CA GLY A 89 35.83 13.73 12.94
C GLY A 89 35.13 12.92 14.04
N ASN A 90 33.81 12.71 13.95
CA ASN A 90 33.06 11.94 14.94
C ASN A 90 32.88 10.47 14.52
N ASN A 91 33.59 9.55 15.19
CA ASN A 91 33.68 8.14 14.79
C ASN A 91 32.42 7.32 15.06
N SER A 92 31.51 7.80 15.93
CA SER A 92 30.22 7.15 16.25
C SER A 92 29.30 7.05 15.02
N SER A 93 29.52 7.90 14.02
CA SER A 93 28.67 8.06 12.84
C SER A 93 28.97 7.04 11.73
N ALA A 94 30.11 6.33 11.80
CA ALA A 94 30.47 5.28 10.85
C ALA A 94 29.53 4.06 10.92
N VAL A 95 29.19 3.63 12.15
CA VAL A 95 28.32 2.46 12.37
C VAL A 95 26.91 2.75 11.87
N LEU A 96 26.38 3.94 12.18
CA LEU A 96 25.05 4.37 11.72
C LEU A 96 24.99 4.50 10.18
N LEU A 97 26.05 4.98 9.54
CA LEU A 97 26.16 5.04 8.08
C LEU A 97 26.12 3.65 7.43
N SER A 98 26.80 2.67 8.03
CA SER A 98 26.80 1.29 7.54
C SER A 98 25.41 0.65 7.62
N ILE A 99 24.67 0.91 8.72
CA ILE A 99 23.30 0.44 8.91
C ILE A 99 22.36 1.07 7.86
N MET A 100 22.46 2.39 7.62
CA MET A 100 21.61 3.08 6.65
C MET A 100 21.87 2.64 5.21
N SER A 101 23.14 2.36 4.88
CA SER A 101 23.54 1.81 3.58
C SER A 101 22.95 0.41 3.37
N PHE A 102 23.00 -0.44 4.39
CA PHE A 102 22.43 -1.79 4.36
C PHE A 102 20.90 -1.78 4.18
N ILE A 103 20.19 -0.92 4.93
CA ILE A 103 18.74 -0.74 4.80
C ILE A 103 18.38 -0.28 3.37
N SER A 104 19.14 0.67 2.82
CA SER A 104 18.93 1.19 1.47
C SER A 104 19.14 0.11 0.39
N ALA A 105 20.10 -0.80 0.58
CA ALA A 105 20.36 -1.92 -0.33
C ALA A 105 19.29 -3.03 -0.26
N LEU A 106 18.68 -3.24 0.91
CA LEU A 106 17.61 -4.24 1.10
C LEU A 106 16.26 -3.79 0.56
N LEU A 107 16.02 -2.48 0.50
CA LEU A 107 14.71 -1.93 0.16
C LEU A 107 14.21 -2.32 -1.24
N PRO A 108 15.01 -2.29 -2.33
CA PRO A 108 14.58 -2.76 -3.64
C PRO A 108 14.21 -4.26 -3.65
N LEU A 109 14.91 -5.07 -2.85
CA LEU A 109 14.64 -6.51 -2.72
C LEU A 109 13.31 -6.78 -2.01
N VAL A 110 12.96 -5.98 -1.01
CA VAL A 110 11.67 -6.06 -0.32
C VAL A 110 10.54 -5.57 -1.24
N ASN A 111 10.74 -4.43 -1.91
CA ASN A 111 9.71 -3.82 -2.75
C ASN A 111 9.38 -4.68 -4.00
N SER A 112 10.39 -5.33 -4.58
CA SER A 112 10.22 -6.26 -5.71
C SER A 112 9.48 -7.56 -5.34
N LYS A 113 9.53 -7.99 -4.08
CA LYS A 113 8.82 -9.20 -3.61
C LYS A 113 7.38 -8.93 -3.19
N ILE A 114 7.12 -7.76 -2.61
CA ILE A 114 5.85 -7.47 -1.95
C ILE A 114 4.88 -6.71 -2.87
N LEU A 115 5.36 -6.05 -3.94
CA LEU A 115 4.56 -5.24 -4.88
C LEU A 115 3.34 -4.55 -4.23
N PRO A 116 3.54 -3.70 -3.19
CA PRO A 116 2.45 -3.16 -2.37
C PRO A 116 1.37 -2.45 -3.18
N LYS A 117 1.79 -1.74 -4.22
CA LYS A 117 0.91 -1.04 -5.18
C LYS A 117 -0.04 -1.98 -5.91
N VAL A 118 0.41 -3.18 -6.27
CA VAL A 118 -0.42 -4.18 -6.96
C VAL A 118 -1.45 -4.74 -5.97
N HIS A 119 -1.03 -5.07 -4.75
CA HIS A 119 -1.94 -5.49 -3.69
C HIS A 119 -2.99 -4.42 -3.38
N ALA A 120 -2.57 -3.17 -3.14
CA ALA A 120 -3.47 -2.05 -2.87
C ALA A 120 -4.49 -1.86 -4.01
N ASN A 121 -4.04 -1.80 -5.27
CA ASN A 121 -4.93 -1.65 -6.41
C ASN A 121 -5.89 -2.83 -6.59
N GLY A 122 -5.44 -4.05 -6.33
CA GLY A 122 -6.28 -5.25 -6.40
C GLY A 122 -7.42 -5.22 -5.38
N PHE A 123 -7.08 -4.95 -4.11
CA PHE A 123 -8.07 -4.80 -3.05
C PHE A 123 -9.00 -3.61 -3.26
N TYR A 124 -8.49 -2.48 -3.78
CA TYR A 124 -9.31 -1.32 -4.11
C TYR A 124 -10.35 -1.66 -5.19
N LYS A 125 -9.92 -2.27 -6.30
CA LYS A 125 -10.82 -2.69 -7.38
C LYS A 125 -11.87 -3.67 -6.88
N GLY A 126 -11.46 -4.71 -6.15
CA GLY A 126 -12.40 -5.67 -5.56
C GLY A 126 -13.42 -5.02 -4.63
N ALA A 127 -12.96 -4.12 -3.74
CA ALA A 127 -13.84 -3.40 -2.81
C ALA A 127 -14.84 -2.48 -3.53
N VAL A 128 -14.40 -1.72 -4.54
CA VAL A 128 -15.27 -0.81 -5.31
C VAL A 128 -16.29 -1.58 -6.15
N THR A 129 -15.88 -2.66 -6.81
CA THR A 129 -16.80 -3.52 -7.58
C THR A 129 -17.87 -4.11 -6.66
N LEU A 130 -17.48 -4.56 -5.47
CA LEU A 130 -18.42 -5.11 -4.49
C LEU A 130 -19.33 -4.03 -3.91
N GLU A 131 -18.81 -2.82 -3.63
CA GLU A 131 -19.61 -1.67 -3.19
C GLU A 131 -20.71 -1.32 -4.18
N GLN A 132 -20.37 -1.24 -5.48
CA GLN A 132 -21.34 -0.99 -6.53
C GLN A 132 -22.39 -2.11 -6.62
N GLY A 133 -21.98 -3.37 -6.46
CA GLY A 133 -22.90 -4.51 -6.38
C GLY A 133 -23.85 -4.39 -5.19
N ILE A 134 -23.34 -4.07 -4.00
CA ILE A 134 -24.14 -3.91 -2.79
C ILE A 134 -25.15 -2.75 -2.95
N LEU A 135 -24.75 -1.63 -3.57
CA LEU A 135 -25.63 -0.50 -3.85
C LEU A 135 -26.75 -0.89 -4.83
N LYS A 136 -26.41 -1.57 -5.94
CA LYS A 136 -27.41 -2.08 -6.89
C LYS A 136 -28.37 -3.07 -6.25
N HIS A 137 -27.87 -3.93 -5.37
CA HIS A 137 -28.72 -4.89 -4.64
C HIS A 137 -29.65 -4.19 -3.65
N LYS A 138 -29.16 -3.16 -2.95
CA LYS A 138 -29.97 -2.31 -2.07
C LYS A 138 -31.10 -1.62 -2.83
N GLU A 139 -30.84 -1.20 -4.07
CA GLU A 139 -31.83 -0.60 -4.98
C GLU A 139 -32.73 -1.65 -5.67
N ASN A 140 -32.60 -2.94 -5.31
CA ASN A 140 -33.30 -4.07 -5.93
C ASN A 140 -33.08 -4.19 -7.46
N LEU A 141 -31.98 -3.63 -7.98
CA LEU A 141 -31.63 -3.70 -9.41
C LEU A 141 -31.00 -5.03 -9.79
N ILE A 142 -30.47 -5.76 -8.82
CA ILE A 142 -29.85 -7.08 -9.01
C ILE A 142 -30.29 -8.05 -7.92
N SER A 143 -30.37 -9.32 -8.30
CA SER A 143 -30.64 -10.44 -7.42
C SER A 143 -29.44 -10.77 -6.51
N THR A 144 -29.69 -11.53 -5.44
CA THR A 144 -28.61 -12.03 -4.56
C THR A 144 -27.64 -12.95 -5.32
N LYS A 145 -28.12 -13.68 -6.35
CA LYS A 145 -27.28 -14.53 -7.19
C LYS A 145 -26.27 -13.70 -7.99
N GLU A 146 -26.73 -12.63 -8.63
CA GLU A 146 -25.85 -11.71 -9.36
C GLU A 146 -24.87 -11.00 -8.41
N LEU A 147 -25.29 -10.67 -7.18
CA LEU A 147 -24.38 -10.11 -6.17
C LEU A 147 -23.25 -11.09 -5.79
N LEU A 148 -23.54 -12.39 -5.72
CA LEU A 148 -22.52 -13.43 -5.49
C LEU A 148 -21.58 -13.60 -6.69
N GLU A 149 -22.08 -13.49 -7.92
CA GLU A 149 -21.23 -13.49 -9.12
C GLU A 149 -20.30 -12.26 -9.17
N ILE A 150 -20.80 -11.10 -8.71
CA ILE A 150 -19.96 -9.89 -8.53
C ILE A 150 -18.88 -10.13 -7.48
N LEU A 151 -19.21 -10.78 -6.37
CA LEU A 151 -18.25 -11.13 -5.32
C LEU A 151 -17.13 -12.04 -5.86
N ASP A 152 -17.50 -13.11 -6.55
CA ASP A 152 -16.54 -14.08 -7.11
C ASP A 152 -15.62 -13.44 -8.16
N ASN A 153 -16.17 -12.59 -9.02
CA ASN A 153 -15.37 -11.81 -9.96
C ASN A 153 -14.48 -10.78 -9.27
N ALA A 154 -14.96 -10.14 -8.20
CA ALA A 154 -14.18 -9.18 -7.44
C ALA A 154 -13.01 -9.84 -6.69
N GLU A 155 -13.18 -11.09 -6.27
CA GLU A 155 -12.15 -11.86 -5.57
C GLU A 155 -10.91 -12.10 -6.44
N LYS A 156 -11.09 -12.26 -7.75
CA LYS A 156 -10.00 -12.37 -8.74
C LYS A 156 -9.05 -11.16 -8.70
N TYR A 157 -9.56 -9.95 -8.39
CA TYR A 157 -8.71 -8.76 -8.25
C TYR A 157 -7.92 -8.74 -6.95
N THR A 158 -8.44 -9.36 -5.89
CA THR A 158 -7.85 -9.31 -4.54
C THR A 158 -6.73 -10.32 -4.33
N ASN A 159 -6.52 -11.24 -5.28
CA ASN A 159 -5.40 -12.17 -5.29
C ASN A 159 -4.35 -11.76 -6.34
N PRO A 160 -3.31 -11.02 -5.98
CA PRO A 160 -2.25 -10.61 -6.91
C PRO A 160 -1.37 -11.78 -7.39
N LEU A 161 -1.44 -12.96 -6.76
CA LEU A 161 -0.79 -14.17 -7.30
C LEU A 161 -1.51 -14.70 -8.54
N ALA A 162 -2.83 -14.51 -8.65
CA ALA A 162 -3.58 -14.88 -9.87
C ALA A 162 -3.20 -13.98 -11.07
N TYR A 163 -2.82 -12.72 -10.80
CA TYR A 163 -2.33 -11.80 -11.83
C TYR A 163 -0.98 -12.24 -12.43
N ARG A 164 -0.18 -13.03 -11.69
CA ARG A 164 1.07 -13.60 -12.20
C ARG A 164 0.84 -14.72 -13.20
N ASP A 165 -0.15 -15.58 -12.97
CA ASP A 165 -0.46 -16.70 -13.88
C ASP A 165 -0.93 -16.20 -15.25
N ASP A 166 -1.69 -15.11 -15.27
CA ASP A 166 -2.14 -14.47 -16.51
C ASP A 166 -1.02 -13.69 -17.23
N ALA A 167 -0.13 -13.02 -16.48
CA ALA A 167 1.01 -12.30 -17.05
C ALA A 167 2.13 -13.22 -17.56
N SER A 168 2.32 -14.40 -16.95
CA SER A 168 3.23 -15.43 -17.48
C SER A 168 2.71 -16.08 -18.76
N ARG A 169 1.39 -16.14 -18.95
CA ARG A 169 0.79 -16.70 -20.18
C ARG A 169 0.81 -15.73 -21.37
N SER A 170 0.92 -14.42 -21.13
CA SER A 170 1.01 -13.45 -22.22
C SER A 170 2.42 -13.25 -22.80
N ASN A 171 3.47 -13.75 -22.12
CA ASN A 171 4.85 -13.58 -22.58
C ASN A 171 5.42 -14.75 -23.40
N ASP A 172 4.77 -15.93 -23.41
CA ASP A 172 5.20 -17.07 -24.22
C ASP A 172 4.70 -17.04 -25.68
N ASN A 173 3.76 -16.16 -26.01
CA ASN A 173 3.17 -16.08 -27.36
C ASN A 173 3.87 -15.09 -28.32
N ASN A 174 5.01 -14.51 -27.93
CA ASN A 174 5.78 -13.58 -28.79
C ASN A 174 7.24 -14.01 -28.99
N LEU A 175 7.48 -15.30 -29.21
CA LEU A 175 8.69 -15.73 -29.92
C LEU A 175 8.37 -15.78 -31.43
N PRO A 176 9.06 -14.99 -32.28
CA PRO A 176 9.04 -15.26 -33.71
C PRO A 176 9.65 -16.66 -33.92
N SER A 177 8.89 -17.56 -34.56
CA SER A 177 9.48 -18.75 -35.13
C SER A 177 10.34 -18.31 -36.32
N ASP A 178 11.64 -18.22 -36.12
CA ASP A 178 12.59 -18.11 -37.21
C ASP A 178 12.42 -19.33 -38.13
N ASN A 179 11.97 -19.04 -39.37
CA ASN A 179 12.22 -19.86 -40.55
C ASN A 179 13.38 -19.23 -41.32
#